data_AF-R2SWW2-F1
#
_entry.id   AF-R2SWW2-F1
#
_cell.length_a   1.000
_cell.length_b   1.000
_cell.length_c   1.000
_cell.angle_alpha   90.00
_cell.angle_beta   90.00
_cell.angle_gamma   90.00
#
_symmetry.space_group_name_H-M   'P 1'
#
loop_
_entity.id
_entity.type
_entity.pdbx_description
1 polymer ?
#
loop_
_entity_poly.entity_id
_entity_poly.type
_entity_poly.pdbx_seq_one_letter_code
_entity_poly.pdbx_strand_id
1 'polypeptide(L)'
;MKKFLVFSLGAAIFLGGTLFYSSQHVEAQDQINNVEVSSVQPIKIAGSMKIEGKTYKWMEASFGGTNRGYEINPGKMRYQLSPNPHNDPWYNKNQNKFYAQGADKIEAQANSGKWHTKGWPNKIENITIHGITYTLSK
;
A
#
# COMPACT_ATOMS: atom_id res chain seq x y z
N MET A 1 46.10 23.49 -25.80
CA MET A 1 47.15 22.64 -26.40
C MET A 1 47.16 21.29 -25.71
N LYS A 2 47.12 20.22 -26.52
CA LYS A 2 47.55 18.81 -26.34
C LYS A 2 47.33 18.07 -25.00
N LYS A 3 46.55 16.98 -25.12
CA LYS A 3 46.33 15.84 -24.24
C LYS A 3 47.64 15.14 -23.84
N PHE A 4 47.70 14.52 -22.65
CA PHE A 4 48.47 13.28 -22.47
C PHE A 4 47.74 12.30 -21.53
N LEU A 5 47.59 11.10 -22.08
CA LEU A 5 47.07 9.87 -21.51
C LEU A 5 48.31 9.05 -21.10
N VAL A 6 48.34 8.43 -19.92
CA VAL A 6 49.35 7.39 -19.62
C VAL A 6 48.67 6.21 -18.94
N PHE A 7 48.70 5.08 -19.66
CA PHE A 7 48.43 3.73 -19.21
C PHE A 7 49.60 3.23 -18.35
N SER A 8 49.30 2.47 -17.30
CA SER A 8 50.29 1.55 -16.72
C SER A 8 49.65 0.18 -16.52
N LEU A 9 50.02 -0.70 -17.44
CA LEU A 9 49.85 -2.14 -17.44
C LEU A 9 50.87 -2.75 -16.47
N GLY A 10 50.44 -3.65 -15.60
CA GLY A 10 51.34 -4.37 -14.68
C GLY A 10 50.82 -5.78 -14.43
N ALA A 11 51.23 -6.72 -15.28
CA ALA A 11 51.03 -8.14 -15.08
C ALA A 11 52.14 -8.70 -14.18
N ALA A 12 51.77 -9.49 -13.17
CA ALA A 12 52.69 -10.41 -12.51
C ALA A 12 51.95 -11.72 -12.22
N ILE A 13 52.44 -12.77 -12.88
CA ILE A 13 51.99 -14.15 -12.79
C ILE A 13 52.65 -14.77 -11.56
N PHE A 14 51.89 -15.46 -10.71
CA PHE A 14 52.44 -16.43 -9.77
C PHE A 14 51.74 -17.78 -9.96
N LEU A 15 52.52 -18.71 -10.52
CA LEU A 15 52.32 -20.15 -10.48
C LEU A 15 52.65 -20.67 -9.08
N GLY A 16 51.83 -21.56 -8.54
CA GLY A 16 52.12 -22.28 -7.30
C GLY A 16 50.94 -23.17 -6.93
N GLY A 17 50.95 -24.41 -7.39
CA GLY A 17 49.90 -25.39 -7.10
C GLY A 17 50.08 -26.08 -5.76
N THR A 18 48.98 -26.60 -5.23
CA THR A 18 48.94 -27.88 -4.49
C THR A 18 47.53 -28.46 -4.62
N LEU A 19 47.47 -29.72 -5.07
CA LEU A 19 46.30 -30.57 -5.03
C LEU A 19 46.03 -30.99 -3.59
N PHE A 20 44.83 -30.72 -3.08
CA PHE A 20 44.28 -31.43 -1.93
C PHE A 20 42.93 -32.04 -2.32
N TYR A 21 42.97 -33.36 -2.48
CA TYR A 21 41.81 -34.23 -2.44
C TYR A 21 41.27 -34.22 -1.01
N SER A 22 39.99 -33.87 -0.83
CA SER A 22 39.25 -34.21 0.38
C SER A 22 37.90 -34.77 -0.04
N SER A 23 37.73 -36.06 0.20
CA SER A 23 36.48 -36.79 0.02
C SER A 23 35.36 -36.10 0.79
N GLN A 24 34.29 -35.71 0.10
CA GLN A 24 33.05 -35.34 0.76
C GLN A 24 32.38 -36.61 1.25
N HIS A 25 32.49 -36.89 2.55
CA HIS A 25 31.48 -37.68 3.24
C HIS A 25 30.18 -36.88 3.22
N VAL A 26 29.18 -37.38 2.48
CA VAL A 26 27.81 -36.88 2.56
C VAL A 26 27.22 -37.42 3.86
N GLU A 27 27.29 -36.61 4.92
CA GLU A 27 26.38 -36.77 6.06
C GLU A 27 25.13 -35.96 5.75
N ALA A 28 24.01 -36.66 5.55
CA ALA A 28 22.70 -36.07 5.49
C ALA A 28 22.37 -35.51 6.89
N GLN A 29 22.70 -34.24 7.12
CA GLN A 29 22.13 -33.48 8.21
C GLN A 29 20.79 -32.94 7.73
N ASP A 30 19.71 -33.42 8.35
CA ASP A 30 18.37 -32.84 8.26
C ASP A 30 18.42 -31.36 8.68
N GLN A 31 18.61 -30.48 7.71
CA GLN A 31 18.35 -29.07 7.88
C GLN A 31 16.84 -28.87 7.88
N ILE A 32 16.25 -28.95 9.07
CA ILE A 32 14.97 -28.30 9.35
C ILE A 32 15.22 -26.81 9.15
N ASN A 33 14.97 -26.35 7.92
CA ASN A 33 14.90 -24.95 7.60
C ASN A 33 13.81 -24.35 8.48
N ASN A 34 14.22 -23.60 9.50
CA ASN A 34 13.38 -22.61 10.15
C ASN A 34 13.02 -21.58 9.08
N VAL A 35 12.00 -21.88 8.28
CA VAL A 35 11.28 -20.89 7.50
C VAL A 35 10.63 -20.01 8.54
N GLU A 36 11.24 -18.86 8.80
CA GLU A 36 10.63 -17.78 9.53
C GLU A 36 9.36 -17.42 8.75
N VAL A 37 8.23 -17.98 9.19
CA VAL A 37 6.91 -17.67 8.65
C VAL A 37 6.70 -16.21 8.97
N SER A 38 7.07 -15.35 8.03
CA SER A 38 6.72 -13.94 8.06
C SER A 38 5.21 -13.91 8.20
N SER A 39 4.72 -13.56 9.39
CA SER A 39 3.31 -13.39 9.64
C SER A 39 2.83 -12.38 8.62
N VAL A 40 2.03 -12.84 7.66
CA VAL A 40 1.45 -11.97 6.64
C VAL A 40 0.56 -11.00 7.41
N GLN A 41 1.09 -9.81 7.69
CA GLN A 41 0.33 -8.71 8.23
C GLN A 41 -0.88 -8.54 7.31
N PRO A 42 -2.12 -8.55 7.83
CA PRO A 42 -3.30 -8.39 7.00
C PRO A 42 -3.13 -7.12 6.15
N ILE A 43 -3.39 -7.24 4.85
CA ILE A 43 -3.27 -6.12 3.90
C ILE A 43 -4.15 -4.98 4.42
N LYS A 44 -3.54 -3.94 4.94
CA LYS A 44 -4.25 -2.76 5.44
C LYS A 44 -4.66 -1.90 4.25
N ILE A 45 -5.95 -1.84 3.96
CA ILE A 45 -6.48 -0.95 2.92
C ILE A 45 -6.40 0.49 3.44
N ALA A 46 -5.47 1.27 2.89
CA ALA A 46 -5.22 2.64 3.30
C ALA A 46 -4.56 3.45 2.18
N GLY A 47 -4.62 4.77 2.30
CA GLY A 47 -3.97 5.70 1.39
C GLY A 47 -3.98 7.13 1.93
N SER A 48 -3.76 8.07 1.02
CA SER A 48 -3.79 9.50 1.33
C SER A 48 -4.53 10.29 0.26
N MET A 49 -5.02 11.46 0.63
CA MET A 49 -5.65 12.45 -0.24
C MET A 49 -5.19 13.86 0.13
N LYS A 50 -5.28 14.81 -0.80
CA LYS A 50 -4.93 16.21 -0.59
C LYS A 50 -6.17 17.10 -0.57
N ILE A 51 -6.49 17.65 0.59
CA ILE A 51 -7.66 18.51 0.80
C ILE A 51 -7.17 19.91 1.18
N GLU A 52 -7.43 20.88 0.31
CA GLU A 52 -6.99 22.27 0.43
C GLU A 52 -5.47 22.35 0.68
N GLY A 53 -4.71 21.52 -0.03
CA GLY A 53 -3.24 21.43 0.09
C GLY A 53 -2.74 20.66 1.32
N LYS A 54 -3.62 20.24 2.24
CA LYS A 54 -3.27 19.45 3.41
C LYS A 54 -3.39 17.96 3.14
N THR A 55 -2.44 17.19 3.65
CA THR A 55 -2.47 15.72 3.51
C THR A 55 -3.38 15.11 4.55
N TYR A 56 -4.37 14.35 4.08
CA TYR A 56 -5.22 13.50 4.88
C TYR A 56 -4.88 12.04 4.59
N LYS A 57 -4.83 11.20 5.62
CA LYS A 57 -4.73 9.75 5.50
C LYS A 57 -6.13 9.16 5.60
N TRP A 58 -6.41 8.15 4.80
CA TRP A 58 -7.65 7.38 4.90
C TRP A 58 -7.34 5.90 5.01
N MET A 59 -8.25 5.16 5.63
CA MET A 59 -8.23 3.70 5.67
C MET A 59 -9.64 3.13 5.70
N GLU A 60 -9.77 1.85 5.33
CA GLU A 60 -11.02 1.13 5.54
C GLU A 60 -11.38 1.13 7.04
N ALA A 61 -12.66 1.41 7.32
CA ALA A 61 -13.25 1.35 8.64
C ALA A 61 -14.38 0.30 8.68
N SER A 62 -14.36 -0.55 9.71
CA SER A 62 -15.47 -1.45 10.02
C SER A 62 -16.46 -0.80 10.98
N PHE A 63 -17.76 -1.00 10.73
CA PHE A 63 -18.87 -0.49 11.55
C PHE A 63 -19.66 -1.62 12.21
N GLY A 64 -19.02 -2.78 12.42
CA GLY A 64 -19.67 -3.99 12.91
C GLY A 64 -20.28 -4.81 11.77
N GLY A 65 -20.24 -6.14 11.95
CA GLY A 65 -20.66 -7.09 10.91
C GLY A 65 -19.96 -6.85 9.58
N THR A 66 -20.75 -6.76 8.51
CA THR A 66 -20.28 -6.49 7.15
C THR A 66 -20.30 -5.02 6.79
N ASN A 67 -20.68 -4.08 7.67
CA ASN A 67 -20.71 -2.67 7.29
C ASN A 67 -19.30 -2.08 7.20
N ARG A 68 -19.05 -1.32 6.15
CA ARG A 68 -17.72 -0.79 5.78
C ARG A 68 -17.78 0.69 5.45
N GLY A 69 -16.64 1.35 5.51
CA GLY A 69 -16.54 2.79 5.32
C GLY A 69 -15.12 3.30 5.35
N TYR A 70 -14.97 4.60 5.58
CA TYR A 70 -13.69 5.29 5.65
C TYR A 70 -13.44 5.82 7.06
N GLU A 71 -12.21 5.68 7.54
CA GLU A 71 -11.67 6.52 8.59
C GLU A 71 -10.67 7.51 7.99
N ILE A 72 -10.84 8.79 8.27
CA ILE A 72 -10.07 9.90 7.68
C ILE A 72 -9.38 10.70 8.80
N ASN A 73 -8.07 10.92 8.64
CA ASN A 73 -7.20 11.60 9.60
C ASN A 73 -6.40 12.72 8.91
N PRO A 74 -6.10 13.86 9.57
CA PRO A 74 -6.41 14.20 10.97
C PRO A 74 -7.91 14.47 11.21
N GLY A 75 -8.39 14.19 12.42
CA GLY A 75 -9.78 14.46 12.84
C GLY A 75 -10.63 13.22 13.17
N LYS A 76 -10.11 12.00 12.97
CA LYS A 76 -10.78 10.72 13.26
C LYS A 76 -12.22 10.66 12.73
N MET A 77 -12.46 11.21 11.54
CA MET A 77 -13.78 11.19 10.94
C MET A 77 -14.03 9.79 10.41
N ARG A 78 -15.10 9.17 10.86
CA ARG A 78 -15.51 7.84 10.42
C ARG A 78 -16.80 8.00 9.63
N TYR A 79 -16.85 7.43 8.44
CA TYR A 79 -18.00 7.47 7.56
C TYR A 79 -18.36 6.08 7.07
N GLN A 80 -19.56 5.61 7.38
CA GLN A 80 -20.11 4.35 6.88
C GLN A 80 -20.67 4.53 5.47
N LEU A 81 -20.41 3.57 4.58
CA LEU A 81 -20.98 3.50 3.23
C LEU A 81 -22.39 2.90 3.25
N SER A 82 -23.27 3.50 2.45
CA SER A 82 -24.57 2.95 2.07
C SER A 82 -24.79 3.13 0.56
N PRO A 83 -25.14 2.08 -0.21
CA PRO A 83 -25.37 0.69 0.23
C PRO A 83 -24.09 0.01 0.77
N ASN A 84 -24.25 -1.14 1.43
CA ASN A 84 -23.09 -1.89 1.93
C ASN A 84 -22.27 -2.44 0.75
N PRO A 85 -20.96 -2.14 0.65
CA PRO A 85 -20.14 -2.55 -0.49
C PRO A 85 -19.96 -4.07 -0.60
N HIS A 86 -20.12 -4.85 0.46
CA HIS A 86 -20.07 -6.32 0.37
C HIS A 86 -21.16 -6.92 -0.52
N ASN A 87 -22.24 -6.19 -0.77
CA ASN A 87 -23.31 -6.60 -1.69
C ASN A 87 -22.87 -6.50 -3.16
N ASP A 88 -21.75 -5.85 -3.46
CA ASP A 88 -21.15 -5.80 -4.79
C ASP A 88 -20.06 -6.88 -4.95
N PRO A 89 -20.26 -7.87 -5.85
CA PRO A 89 -19.24 -8.88 -6.13
C PRO A 89 -17.92 -8.30 -6.65
N TRP A 90 -17.95 -7.14 -7.33
CA TRP A 90 -16.74 -6.49 -7.83
C TRP A 90 -15.89 -5.96 -6.67
N TYR A 91 -16.51 -5.27 -5.70
CA TYR A 91 -15.84 -4.82 -4.47
C TYR A 91 -15.08 -5.95 -3.78
N ASN A 92 -15.71 -7.11 -3.57
CA ASN A 92 -15.11 -8.25 -2.86
C ASN A 92 -13.79 -8.73 -3.50
N LYS A 93 -13.58 -8.48 -4.81
CA LYS A 93 -12.35 -8.82 -5.53
C LYS A 93 -11.42 -7.62 -5.75
N ASN A 94 -11.88 -6.39 -5.52
CA ASN A 94 -11.20 -5.16 -5.91
C ASN A 94 -11.15 -4.10 -4.80
N GLN A 95 -11.14 -4.52 -3.53
CA GLN A 95 -11.27 -3.61 -2.37
C GLN A 95 -10.27 -2.44 -2.42
N ASN A 96 -8.98 -2.68 -2.71
CA ASN A 96 -8.00 -1.60 -2.86
C ASN A 96 -8.39 -0.54 -3.91
N LYS A 97 -8.87 -0.99 -5.08
CA LYS A 97 -9.31 -0.09 -6.16
C LYS A 97 -10.59 0.64 -5.77
N PHE A 98 -11.52 -0.06 -5.11
CA PHE A 98 -12.75 0.52 -4.62
C PHE A 98 -12.47 1.70 -3.66
N TYR A 99 -11.59 1.47 -2.68
CA TYR A 99 -11.26 2.50 -1.69
C TYR A 99 -10.48 3.67 -2.28
N ALA A 100 -9.56 3.41 -3.21
CA ALA A 100 -8.87 4.48 -3.93
C ALA A 100 -9.85 5.34 -4.75
N GLN A 101 -10.74 4.73 -5.52
CA GLN A 101 -11.74 5.46 -6.31
C GLN A 101 -12.69 6.29 -5.45
N GLY A 102 -13.17 5.75 -4.33
CA GLY A 102 -14.02 6.52 -3.43
C GLY A 102 -13.27 7.66 -2.77
N ALA A 103 -12.01 7.46 -2.36
CA ALA A 103 -11.17 8.53 -1.83
C ALA A 103 -10.95 9.66 -2.85
N ASP A 104 -10.75 9.36 -4.13
CA ASP A 104 -10.62 10.38 -5.19
C ASP A 104 -11.88 11.24 -5.32
N LYS A 105 -13.07 10.63 -5.19
CA LYS A 105 -14.35 11.37 -5.21
C LYS A 105 -14.56 12.21 -3.95
N ILE A 106 -14.21 11.66 -2.79
CA ILE A 106 -14.24 12.40 -1.51
C ILE A 106 -13.29 13.60 -1.58
N GLU A 107 -12.06 13.41 -2.09
CA GLU A 107 -11.08 14.49 -2.27
C GLU A 107 -11.64 15.62 -3.15
N ALA A 108 -12.21 15.27 -4.30
CA ALA A 108 -12.78 16.26 -5.21
C ALA A 108 -13.91 17.08 -4.54
N GLN A 109 -14.83 16.42 -3.85
CA GLN A 109 -15.90 17.10 -3.13
C GLN A 109 -15.38 17.91 -1.94
N ALA A 110 -14.40 17.39 -1.19
CA ALA A 110 -13.81 18.08 -0.06
C ALA A 110 -13.09 19.36 -0.46
N ASN A 111 -12.38 19.32 -1.59
CA ASN A 111 -11.73 20.50 -2.18
C ASN A 111 -12.75 21.52 -2.67
N SER A 112 -13.78 21.08 -3.40
CA SER A 112 -14.84 21.98 -3.88
C SER A 112 -15.63 22.61 -2.72
N GLY A 113 -15.94 21.81 -1.69
CA GLY A 113 -16.69 22.22 -0.51
C GLY A 113 -15.86 22.93 0.55
N LYS A 114 -14.53 22.97 0.39
CA LYS A 114 -13.58 23.52 1.36
C LYS A 114 -13.74 22.94 2.78
N TRP A 115 -13.83 21.62 2.90
CA TRP A 115 -14.16 20.95 4.17
C TRP A 115 -13.06 21.01 5.23
N HIS A 116 -11.80 21.24 4.85
CA HIS A 116 -10.76 21.49 5.86
C HIS A 116 -11.03 22.80 6.60
N THR A 117 -11.41 23.86 5.88
CA THR A 117 -11.64 25.18 6.47
C THR A 117 -13.07 25.39 6.99
N LYS A 118 -14.08 24.84 6.30
CA LYS A 118 -15.50 24.97 6.66
C LYS A 118 -16.04 23.86 7.54
N GLY A 119 -15.24 22.81 7.75
CA GLY A 119 -15.65 21.63 8.49
C GLY A 119 -16.25 20.54 7.60
N TRP A 120 -16.14 19.31 8.08
CA TRP A 120 -16.56 18.12 7.37
C TRP A 120 -18.06 17.85 7.55
N PRO A 121 -18.81 17.63 6.47
CA PRO A 121 -20.26 17.41 6.55
C PRO A 121 -20.58 16.09 7.25
N ASN A 122 -21.77 15.95 7.84
CA ASN A 122 -22.20 14.69 8.46
C ASN A 122 -22.58 13.61 7.43
N LYS A 123 -22.84 14.04 6.20
CA LYS A 123 -23.21 13.18 5.07
C LYS A 123 -22.46 13.63 3.83
N ILE A 124 -21.90 12.68 3.08
CA ILE A 124 -21.27 12.92 1.77
C ILE A 124 -22.05 12.07 0.76
N GLU A 125 -22.66 12.73 -0.22
CA GLU A 125 -23.55 12.10 -1.19
C GLU A 125 -22.87 11.98 -2.55
N ASN A 126 -23.45 11.19 -3.45
CA ASN A 126 -23.02 11.09 -4.84
C ASN A 126 -21.56 10.63 -5.00
N ILE A 127 -21.11 9.69 -4.16
CA ILE A 127 -19.80 9.05 -4.30
C ILE A 127 -19.97 7.82 -5.18
N THR A 128 -19.71 7.97 -6.48
CA THR A 128 -19.82 6.86 -7.43
C THR A 128 -18.51 6.07 -7.51
N ILE A 129 -18.59 4.77 -7.20
CA ILE A 129 -17.48 3.81 -7.26
C ILE A 129 -17.93 2.63 -8.12
N HIS A 130 -17.19 2.30 -9.16
CA HIS A 130 -17.55 1.25 -10.11
C HIS A 130 -19.02 1.30 -10.60
N GLY A 131 -19.54 2.50 -10.85
CA GLY A 131 -20.91 2.70 -11.35
C GLY A 131 -22.02 2.62 -10.30
N ILE A 132 -21.71 2.30 -9.04
CA ILE A 132 -22.66 2.33 -7.93
C ILE A 132 -22.48 3.64 -7.16
N THR A 133 -23.59 4.33 -6.90
CA THR A 133 -23.57 5.56 -6.10
C THR A 133 -23.76 5.26 -4.63
N TYR A 134 -22.81 5.72 -3.82
CA TYR A 134 -22.81 5.59 -2.38
C TYR A 134 -23.08 6.93 -1.69
N THR A 135 -23.63 6.80 -0.49
CA THR A 135 -23.71 7.83 0.55
C THR A 135 -22.80 7.42 1.69
N LEU A 136 -22.04 8.38 2.23
CA LEU A 136 -21.20 8.22 3.40
C LEU A 136 -21.80 9.01 4.56
N SER A 137 -22.07 8.36 5.69
CA SER A 137 -22.65 8.97 6.88
C SER A 137 -21.77 8.73 8.10
N LYS A 138 -21.62 9.72 9.00
CA LYS A 138 -20.86 9.56 10.25
C LYS A 138 -21.49 8.60 11.24
#